data_AF-A0A8K0I312-F1
#
_entry.id   AF-A0A8K0I312-F1
#
_cell.length_a   1.000
_cell.length_b   1.000
_cell.length_c   1.000
_cell.angle_alpha   90.00
_cell.angle_beta   90.00
_cell.angle_gamma   90.00
#
_symmetry.space_group_name_H-M   'P 1'
#
loop_
_entity.id
_entity.type
_entity.pdbx_description
1 polymer ?
#
loop_
_entity_poly.entity_id
_entity_poly.type
_entity_poly.pdbx_seq_one_letter_code
_entity_poly.pdbx_strand_id
1 'polypeptide(L)'
;MARLVLAICAMAIWAFLVPAAIASDSSPTPPSGCDDVIPDMADCLPYVTDGSNETSPSKGCCTGIAHVVAKSPLCLCEALKEASQLNIAVNMTRALGLSNLCKLNVPPISSCNGTWLMSF
;
A
#
# COMPACT_ATOMS: atom_id res chain seq x y z
N MET A 1 12.19 -48.57 19.63
CA MET A 1 11.10 -47.93 20.39
C MET A 1 11.59 -47.12 21.59
N ALA A 2 12.32 -47.70 22.56
CA ALA A 2 12.78 -46.97 23.77
C ALA A 2 13.76 -45.81 23.52
N ARG A 3 14.61 -45.89 22.48
CA ARG A 3 15.55 -44.82 22.11
C ARG A 3 14.87 -43.59 21.51
N LEU A 4 13.67 -43.75 20.94
CA LEU A 4 12.89 -42.66 20.36
C LEU A 4 12.18 -41.85 21.46
N VAL A 5 11.70 -42.51 22.51
CA VAL A 5 10.99 -41.88 23.64
C VAL A 5 11.94 -41.00 24.48
N LEU A 6 13.18 -41.46 24.71
CA LEU A 6 14.20 -40.68 25.45
C LEU A 6 14.58 -39.37 24.75
N ALA A 7 14.60 -39.35 23.41
CA ALA A 7 14.89 -38.15 22.63
C ALA A 7 13.75 -37.12 22.70
N ILE A 8 12.50 -37.59 22.80
CA ILE A 8 11.32 -36.72 22.89
C ILE A 8 11.24 -36.04 24.27
N CYS A 9 11.59 -36.74 25.35
CA CYS A 9 11.62 -36.17 26.70
C CYS A 9 12.72 -35.11 26.89
N ALA A 10 13.86 -35.25 26.21
CA ALA A 10 14.96 -34.28 26.32
C ALA A 10 14.64 -32.93 25.66
N MET A 11 13.86 -32.93 24.56
CA MET A 11 13.49 -31.70 23.85
C MET A 11 12.42 -30.87 24.57
N ALA A 12 11.56 -31.50 25.39
CA ALA A 12 10.53 -30.78 26.14
C ALA A 12 11.08 -29.89 27.27
N ILE A 13 12.31 -30.16 27.74
CA ILE A 13 12.89 -29.46 28.90
C ILE A 13 13.57 -28.14 28.48
N TRP A 14 13.84 -27.93 27.18
CA TRP A 14 14.44 -26.68 26.69
C TRP A 14 13.41 -25.57 26.38
N ALA A 15 12.12 -25.86 26.41
CA ALA A 15 11.08 -24.89 26.07
C ALA A 15 10.70 -23.93 27.23
N PHE A 16 11.31 -24.06 28.41
CA PHE A 16 10.86 -23.35 29.62
C PHE A 16 11.57 -22.02 29.93
N LEU A 17 12.47 -21.52 29.08
CA LEU A 17 13.20 -20.27 29.34
C LEU A 17 13.33 -19.35 28.12
N VAL A 18 12.23 -19.15 27.37
CA VAL A 18 12.14 -18.03 26.43
C VAL A 18 11.24 -16.98 27.07
N PRO A 19 11.78 -15.83 27.54
CA PRO A 19 10.95 -14.69 27.87
C PRO A 19 10.17 -14.31 26.62
N ALA A 20 8.84 -14.34 26.69
CA ALA A 20 7.98 -13.77 25.68
C ALA A 20 8.26 -12.26 25.65
N ALA A 21 9.24 -11.84 24.86
CA ALA A 21 9.34 -10.47 24.43
C ALA A 21 8.10 -10.23 23.57
N ILE A 22 7.11 -9.54 24.14
CA ILE A 22 6.01 -8.97 23.38
C ILE A 22 6.61 -7.93 22.43
N ALA A 23 7.03 -8.39 21.26
CA ALA A 23 7.23 -7.50 20.14
C ALA A 23 5.84 -6.95 19.82
N SER A 24 5.59 -5.71 20.24
CA SER A 24 4.48 -4.92 19.71
C SER A 24 4.73 -4.80 18.21
N ASP A 25 4.11 -5.70 17.46
CA ASP A 25 4.02 -5.61 16.01
C ASP A 25 3.12 -4.41 15.70
N SER A 26 3.71 -3.22 15.75
CA SER A 26 3.13 -2.05 15.12
C SER A 26 3.44 -2.11 13.63
N SER A 27 2.95 -3.15 12.95
CA SER A 27 2.71 -3.06 11.52
C SER A 27 1.66 -1.96 11.32
N PRO A 28 1.92 -0.93 10.51
CA PRO A 28 0.87 -0.01 10.13
C PRO A 28 -0.16 -0.87 9.39
N THR A 29 -1.34 -1.00 9.99
CA THR A 29 -2.46 -1.68 9.37
C THR A 29 -2.69 -0.97 8.03
N PRO A 30 -2.71 -1.68 6.89
CA PRO A 30 -3.09 -1.04 5.64
C PRO A 30 -4.42 -0.32 5.87
N PRO A 31 -4.57 0.91 5.38
CA PRO A 31 -5.80 1.67 5.54
C PRO A 31 -6.98 0.79 5.11
N SER A 32 -7.81 0.39 6.08
CA SER A 32 -8.91 -0.52 5.81
C SER A 32 -10.00 0.22 5.01
N GLY A 33 -10.42 -0.39 3.88
CA GLY A 33 -11.47 0.14 3.02
C GLY A 33 -11.00 1.16 1.98
N CYS A 34 -9.77 1.04 1.49
CA CYS A 34 -9.36 1.72 0.26
C CYS A 34 -10.02 1.09 -0.97
N ASP A 35 -10.33 -0.21 -0.93
CA ASP A 35 -10.93 -0.96 -2.03
C ASP A 35 -12.22 -0.34 -2.57
N ASP A 36 -12.99 0.32 -1.69
CA ASP A 36 -14.24 1.00 -2.05
C ASP A 36 -14.02 2.33 -2.80
N VAL A 37 -12.87 2.98 -2.61
CA VAL A 37 -12.56 4.32 -3.13
C VAL A 37 -11.49 4.31 -4.22
N ILE A 38 -10.67 3.26 -4.32
CA ILE A 38 -9.75 3.00 -5.44
C ILE A 38 -10.46 3.09 -6.81
N PRO A 39 -11.67 2.50 -7.03
CA PRO A 39 -12.33 2.59 -8.32
C PRO A 39 -12.72 4.02 -8.72
N ASP A 40 -12.90 4.94 -7.76
CA ASP A 40 -13.20 6.35 -8.06
C ASP A 40 -12.02 7.05 -8.77
N MET A 41 -10.81 6.50 -8.69
CA MET A 41 -9.62 7.01 -9.37
C MET A 41 -9.43 6.46 -10.79
N ALA A 42 -10.27 5.52 -11.25
CA ALA A 42 -10.13 4.92 -12.58
C ALA A 42 -10.17 5.96 -13.70
N ASP A 43 -10.95 7.03 -13.52
CA ASP A 43 -11.03 8.17 -14.45
C ASP A 43 -9.72 8.97 -14.58
N CYS A 44 -8.75 8.75 -13.68
CA CYS A 44 -7.43 9.37 -13.74
C CYS A 44 -6.44 8.65 -14.67
N LEU A 45 -6.65 7.36 -14.91
CA LEU A 45 -5.82 6.53 -15.80
C LEU A 45 -5.49 7.23 -17.12
N PRO A 46 -6.47 7.73 -17.90
CA PRO A 46 -6.17 8.35 -19.19
C PRO A 46 -5.24 9.56 -19.07
N TYR A 47 -5.14 10.25 -17.93
CA TYR A 47 -4.17 11.34 -17.77
C TYR A 47 -2.80 10.87 -17.28
N VAL A 48 -2.77 9.90 -16.36
CA VAL A 48 -1.54 9.47 -15.69
C VAL A 48 -0.77 8.40 -16.47
N THR A 49 -1.40 7.73 -17.44
CA THR A 49 -0.73 6.72 -18.27
C THR A 49 0.34 7.35 -19.17
N ASP A 50 1.46 6.64 -19.31
CA ASP A 50 2.56 7.04 -20.18
C ASP A 50 2.13 7.03 -21.67
N GLY A 51 2.58 8.02 -22.43
CA GLY A 51 2.14 8.22 -23.82
C GLY A 51 0.74 8.81 -23.98
N SER A 52 0.07 9.20 -22.89
CA SER A 52 -1.21 9.89 -22.97
C SER A 52 -1.09 11.31 -23.56
N ASN A 53 -2.06 11.67 -24.39
CA ASN A 53 -2.22 13.01 -24.96
C ASN A 53 -3.12 13.92 -24.10
N GLU A 54 -3.69 13.39 -23.00
CA GLU A 54 -4.47 14.18 -22.06
C GLU A 54 -3.57 15.21 -21.38
N THR A 55 -3.91 16.49 -21.48
CA THR A 55 -3.13 17.60 -20.91
C THR A 55 -3.67 18.07 -19.56
N SER A 56 -4.87 17.63 -19.17
CA SER A 56 -5.49 17.92 -17.88
C SER A 56 -6.26 16.70 -17.38
N PRO A 57 -6.31 16.44 -16.06
CA PRO A 57 -7.22 15.44 -15.52
C PRO A 57 -8.68 15.85 -15.73
N SER A 58 -9.56 14.85 -15.87
CA SER A 58 -11.01 15.05 -15.87
C SER A 58 -11.49 15.52 -14.48
N LYS A 59 -12.64 16.19 -14.42
CA LYS A 59 -13.28 16.53 -13.14
C LYS A 59 -13.55 15.28 -12.28
N GLY A 60 -13.97 14.17 -12.91
CA GLY A 60 -14.19 12.89 -12.24
C GLY A 60 -12.93 12.38 -11.56
N CYS A 61 -11.78 12.47 -12.25
CA CYS A 61 -10.48 12.14 -11.68
C CYS A 61 -10.16 12.95 -10.42
N CYS A 62 -10.34 14.27 -10.44
CA CYS A 62 -10.08 15.09 -9.25
C CYS A 62 -11.03 14.78 -8.09
N THR A 63 -12.32 14.51 -8.39
CA THR A 63 -13.28 14.08 -7.38
C THR A 63 -12.91 12.73 -6.76
N GLY A 64 -12.45 11.78 -7.58
CA GLY A 64 -11.99 10.48 -7.11
C GLY A 64 -10.77 10.57 -6.20
N ILE A 65 -9.73 11.30 -6.60
CA ILE A 65 -8.55 11.52 -5.75
C ILE A 65 -8.95 12.22 -4.45
N ALA A 66 -9.86 13.20 -4.50
CA ALA A 66 -10.34 13.88 -3.30
C ALA A 66 -11.04 12.90 -2.35
N HIS A 67 -11.83 11.98 -2.88
CA HIS A 67 -12.53 10.96 -2.09
C HIS A 67 -11.55 9.97 -1.43
N VAL A 68 -10.54 9.53 -2.18
CA VAL A 68 -9.47 8.66 -1.68
C VAL A 68 -8.63 9.35 -0.61
N VAL A 69 -8.19 10.59 -0.85
CA VAL A 69 -7.39 11.36 0.11
C VAL A 69 -8.21 11.70 1.38
N ALA A 70 -9.50 11.96 1.23
CA ALA A 70 -10.41 12.18 2.36
C ALA A 70 -10.59 10.92 3.21
N LYS A 71 -10.58 9.74 2.60
CA LYS A 71 -10.59 8.45 3.31
C LYS A 71 -9.25 8.21 4.01
N SER A 72 -8.17 8.14 3.24
CA SER A 72 -6.81 8.06 3.74
C SER A 72 -5.81 8.37 2.62
N PRO A 73 -4.82 9.24 2.86
CA PRO A 73 -3.77 9.50 1.86
C PRO A 73 -2.92 8.26 1.54
N LEU A 74 -2.93 7.23 2.39
CA LEU A 74 -2.27 5.95 2.14
C LEU A 74 -3.01 5.10 1.09
N CYS A 75 -4.31 5.28 0.90
CA CYS A 75 -5.07 4.59 -0.17
C CYS A 75 -4.55 4.95 -1.56
N LEU A 76 -3.98 6.15 -1.72
CA LEU A 76 -3.35 6.58 -2.97
C LEU A 76 -2.12 5.72 -3.30
N CYS A 77 -1.36 5.32 -2.26
CA CYS A 77 -0.21 4.45 -2.41
C CYS A 77 -0.63 3.04 -2.85
N GLU A 78 -1.75 2.53 -2.33
CA GLU A 78 -2.34 1.26 -2.76
C GLU A 78 -2.85 1.33 -4.20
N ALA A 79 -3.54 2.40 -4.60
CA ALA A 79 -3.93 2.58 -6.01
C ALA A 79 -2.74 2.52 -6.97
N LEU A 80 -1.63 3.19 -6.61
CA LEU A 80 -0.40 3.16 -7.41
C LEU A 80 0.23 1.76 -7.44
N LYS A 81 0.20 1.04 -6.31
CA LYS A 81 0.69 -0.34 -6.23
C LYS A 81 -0.13 -1.26 -7.13
N GLU A 82 -1.46 -1.23 -7.04
CA GLU A 82 -2.33 -2.01 -7.91
C GLU A 82 -2.08 -1.70 -9.38
N ALA A 83 -1.94 -0.41 -9.75
CA ALA A 83 -1.60 -0.01 -11.12
C ALA A 83 -0.26 -0.62 -11.58
N SER A 84 0.76 -0.63 -10.71
CA SER A 84 2.04 -1.28 -11.01
C SER A 84 1.96 -2.80 -11.13
N GLN A 85 1.15 -3.47 -10.30
CA GLN A 85 0.92 -4.92 -10.38
C GLN A 85 0.19 -5.29 -11.67
N LEU A 86 -0.73 -4.43 -12.11
CA LEU A 86 -1.47 -4.55 -13.36
C LEU A 86 -0.63 -4.18 -14.61
N ASN A 87 0.68 -3.90 -14.46
CA ASN A 87 1.58 -3.48 -15.54
C ASN A 87 1.09 -2.21 -16.27
N ILE A 88 0.34 -1.35 -15.58
CA ILE A 88 -0.06 -0.06 -16.12
C ILE A 88 1.14 0.87 -16.04
N ALA A 89 1.65 1.30 -17.19
CA ALA A 89 2.72 2.27 -17.28
C ALA A 89 2.20 3.65 -16.83
N VAL A 90 2.38 3.97 -15.55
CA VAL A 90 2.01 5.27 -14.99
C VAL A 90 3.19 6.22 -15.04
N ASN A 91 2.99 7.39 -15.63
CA ASN A 91 3.96 8.46 -15.63
C ASN A 91 3.95 9.17 -14.27
N MET A 92 4.95 8.87 -13.44
CA MET A 92 5.05 9.40 -12.07
C MET A 92 5.09 10.93 -12.01
N THR A 93 5.64 11.60 -13.01
CA THR A 93 5.64 13.07 -13.07
C THR A 93 4.21 13.62 -13.20
N ARG A 94 3.38 12.99 -14.03
CA ARG A 94 1.96 13.33 -14.17
C ARG A 94 1.16 13.00 -12.91
N ALA A 95 1.42 11.85 -12.30
CA ALA A 95 0.80 11.47 -11.03
C ALA A 95 1.14 12.45 -9.88
N LEU A 96 2.39 12.93 -9.82
CA LEU A 96 2.82 13.97 -8.88
C LEU A 96 2.19 15.34 -9.19
N GLY A 97 1.94 15.65 -10.46
CA GLY A 97 1.27 16.89 -10.86
C GLY A 97 -0.23 16.92 -10.55
N LEU A 98 -0.86 15.75 -10.41
CA LEU A 98 -2.29 15.58 -10.16
C LEU A 98 -2.74 16.29 -8.87
N SER A 99 -1.95 16.18 -7.80
CA SER A 99 -2.23 16.86 -6.53
C SER A 99 -2.27 18.38 -6.70
N ASN A 100 -1.35 18.95 -7.49
CA ASN A 100 -1.30 20.38 -7.76
C ASN A 100 -2.47 20.84 -8.66
N LEU A 101 -2.79 20.08 -9.71
CA LEU A 101 -3.88 20.39 -10.65
C LEU A 101 -5.26 20.27 -9.98
N CYS A 102 -5.46 19.26 -9.15
CA CYS A 102 -6.70 19.05 -8.41
C CYS A 102 -6.75 19.83 -7.08
N LYS A 103 -5.68 20.58 -6.73
CA LYS A 103 -5.55 21.35 -5.47
C LYS A 103 -5.75 20.50 -4.21
N LEU A 104 -5.20 19.29 -4.21
CA LEU A 104 -5.29 18.35 -3.10
C LEU A 104 -3.99 18.34 -2.31
N ASN A 105 -4.09 18.43 -0.99
CA ASN A 105 -2.95 18.35 -0.09
C ASN A 105 -2.63 16.87 0.19
N VAL A 106 -1.85 16.27 -0.70
CA VAL A 106 -1.41 14.87 -0.57
C VAL A 106 0.00 14.85 0.02
N PRO A 107 0.28 14.03 1.04
CA PRO A 107 1.66 13.83 1.51
C PRO A 107 2.55 13.30 0.37
N PRO A 108 3.86 13.55 0.41
CA PRO A 108 4.76 13.09 -0.64
C PRO A 108 4.70 11.56 -0.77
N ILE A 109 4.71 11.04 -2.00
CA ILE A 109 4.74 9.60 -2.29
C ILE A 109 5.95 8.87 -1.70
N SER A 110 6.98 9.57 -1.21
CA SER A 110 8.03 8.97 -0.38
C SER A 110 7.48 8.39 0.92
N SER A 111 6.37 8.91 1.44
CA SER A 111 5.62 8.31 2.56
C SER A 111 4.98 6.98 2.19
N CYS A 112 4.77 6.70 0.90
CA CYS A 112 4.35 5.38 0.43
C CYS A 112 5.48 4.35 0.55
N ASN A 113 6.74 4.72 0.82
CA ASN A 113 7.87 3.80 0.84
C ASN A 113 8.06 3.07 2.20
N GLY A 114 7.29 3.42 3.23
CA GLY A 114 7.54 3.01 4.62
C GLY A 114 7.14 1.59 5.02
N THR A 115 6.58 0.74 4.15
CA THR A 115 6.06 -0.57 4.61
C THR A 115 6.12 -1.71 3.60
N TRP A 116 6.62 -1.50 2.38
CA TRP A 116 6.56 -2.53 1.34
C TRP A 116 7.81 -3.43 1.23
N LEU A 117 8.84 -3.22 2.07
CA LEU A 117 10.07 -4.03 2.03
C LEU A 117 9.93 -5.41 2.71
N MET A 118 8.75 -5.78 3.24
CA MET A 118 8.57 -7.03 3.99
C MET A 118 7.58 -8.02 3.37
N SER A 119 7.20 -7.85 2.10
CA SER A 119 6.38 -8.83 1.37
C SER A 119 7.10 -9.51 0.20
N PHE A 120 8.44 -9.50 0.19
CA PHE A 120 9.25 -10.41 -0.62
C PHE A 120 9.88 -11.48 0.28
#